data_AF-A0A2V3VEZ4-F1
#
_entry.id   AF-A0A2V3VEZ4-F1
#
_cell.length_a   1.000
_cell.length_b   1.000
_cell.length_c   1.000
_cell.angle_alpha   90.00
_cell.angle_beta   90.00
_cell.angle_gamma   90.00
#
_symmetry.space_group_name_H-M   'P 1'
#
loop_
_entity.id
_entity.type
_entity.pdbx_description
1 polymer ?
#
loop_
_entity_poly.entity_id
_entity_poly.type
_entity_poly.pdbx_seq_one_letter_code
_entity_poly.pdbx_strand_id
1 'polypeptide(L)'
;MIRAYSISLICIILVVFTGCADNTANKDMDYEQTKKMVVDILQTDEGKKALQDIIADDKMKQHLVMESDVVKESITQALVSEKGAEMWKKLFEDPSFVESFNKSIADEQKKLFKSLMNDADFQKQMLELLQNPEISNQTLSLMKSQQFRAHLEETIQQTLETPLFQAKMEKILLKAAEQKQQKEQQSGGGGQGSGQGSGQGGGSGGGGGSGQ
;
A
#
# COMPACT_ATOMS: atom_id res chain seq x y z
N MET A 1 39.74 -92.47 61.20
CA MET A 1 40.54 -91.23 61.11
C MET A 1 40.56 -90.60 59.71
N ILE A 2 40.45 -91.36 58.61
CA ILE A 2 40.45 -90.79 57.23
C ILE A 2 39.20 -89.96 56.88
N ARG A 3 38.02 -90.30 57.40
CA ARG A 3 36.77 -89.57 57.09
C ARG A 3 36.66 -88.17 57.71
N ALA A 4 37.34 -87.91 58.82
CA ALA A 4 37.35 -86.59 59.47
C ALA A 4 38.26 -85.59 58.71
N TYR A 5 39.38 -86.07 58.16
CA TYR A 5 40.28 -85.24 57.35
C TYR A 5 39.66 -84.85 56.00
N SER A 6 38.88 -85.73 55.37
CA SER A 6 38.16 -85.40 54.13
C SER A 6 37.10 -84.31 54.31
N ILE A 7 36.43 -84.27 55.46
CA ILE A 7 35.44 -83.23 55.78
C ILE A 7 36.13 -81.90 56.09
N SER A 8 37.26 -81.93 56.80
CA SER A 8 38.06 -80.73 57.09
C SER A 8 38.69 -80.10 55.84
N LEU A 9 39.05 -80.90 54.83
CA LEU A 9 39.62 -80.43 53.56
C LEU A 9 38.55 -79.79 52.65
N ILE A 10 37.32 -80.31 52.67
CA ILE A 10 36.18 -79.77 51.89
C ILE A 10 35.67 -78.44 52.43
N CYS A 11 35.72 -78.23 53.75
CA CYS A 11 35.33 -76.96 54.37
C CYS A 11 36.32 -75.82 54.08
N ILE A 12 37.60 -76.11 53.87
CA ILE A 12 38.62 -75.11 53.50
C ILE A 12 38.48 -74.66 52.03
N ILE A 13 38.06 -75.55 51.14
CA ILE A 13 37.84 -75.23 49.71
C ILE A 13 36.59 -74.35 49.50
N LEU A 14 35.55 -74.50 50.33
CA LEU A 14 34.32 -73.69 50.26
C LEU A 14 34.53 -72.23 50.68
N VAL A 15 35.54 -71.93 51.50
CA VAL A 15 35.85 -70.56 51.96
C VAL A 15 36.59 -69.73 50.90
N VAL A 16 37.27 -70.37 49.94
CA VAL A 16 38.02 -69.67 48.87
C VAL A 16 37.09 -69.20 47.73
N PHE A 17 35.90 -69.80 47.58
CA PHE A 17 34.97 -69.46 46.49
C PHE A 17 33.91 -68.40 46.83
N THR A 18 33.79 -67.96 48.08
CA THR A 18 32.83 -66.90 48.47
C THR A 18 33.38 -65.47 48.31
N GLY A 19 34.52 -65.30 47.66
CA GLY A 19 35.08 -64.01 47.27
C GLY A 19 34.60 -63.53 45.89
N CYS A 20 33.30 -63.33 45.72
CA CYS A 20 32.79 -62.49 44.62
C CYS A 20 31.78 -61.51 45.23
N ALA A 21 32.34 -60.46 45.81
CA ALA A 21 31.59 -59.29 46.26
C ALA A 21 30.95 -58.59 45.05
N ASP A 22 29.78 -58.01 45.30
CA ASP A 22 28.97 -57.18 44.41
C ASP A 22 29.76 -56.40 43.34
N ASN A 23 29.54 -56.77 42.08
CA ASN A 23 29.97 -56.00 40.90
C ASN A 23 29.04 -54.81 40.61
N THR A 24 28.52 -54.17 41.65
CA THR A 24 27.64 -52.98 41.54
C THR A 24 28.34 -51.71 42.04
N ALA A 25 29.35 -51.83 42.92
CA ALA A 25 30.13 -50.68 43.39
C ALA A 25 31.22 -50.20 42.39
N ASN A 26 31.66 -51.07 41.46
CA ASN A 26 32.73 -50.72 40.51
C ASN A 26 32.22 -49.95 39.29
N LYS A 27 30.94 -50.10 38.91
CA LYS A 27 30.33 -49.37 37.77
C LYS A 27 30.09 -47.89 38.06
N ASP A 28 29.71 -47.55 39.29
CA ASP A 28 29.50 -46.15 39.68
C ASP A 28 30.83 -45.41 39.92
N MET A 29 31.87 -46.10 40.42
CA MET A 29 33.23 -45.56 40.50
C MET A 29 33.84 -45.34 39.10
N ASP A 30 33.67 -46.30 38.18
CA ASP A 30 34.12 -46.15 36.79
C ASP A 30 33.36 -45.05 36.05
N TYR A 31 32.08 -44.83 36.37
CA TYR A 31 31.27 -43.78 35.74
C TYR A 31 31.74 -42.37 36.15
N GLU A 32 31.96 -42.11 37.43
CA GLU A 32 32.49 -40.82 37.89
C GLU A 32 33.93 -40.59 37.42
N GLN A 33 34.76 -41.64 37.36
CA GLN A 33 36.10 -41.56 36.80
C GLN A 33 36.09 -41.30 35.28
N THR A 34 35.20 -41.96 34.53
CA THR A 34 35.02 -41.75 33.10
C THR A 34 34.46 -40.36 32.80
N LYS A 35 33.48 -39.89 33.58
CA LYS A 35 32.92 -38.54 33.50
C LYS A 35 34.00 -37.49 33.75
N LYS A 36 34.84 -37.67 34.77
CA LYS A 36 35.98 -36.78 35.04
C LYS A 36 36.98 -36.79 33.89
N MET A 37 37.30 -37.96 33.35
CA MET A 37 38.17 -38.09 32.18
C MET A 37 37.59 -37.38 30.95
N VAL A 38 36.29 -37.51 30.68
CA VAL A 38 35.62 -36.84 29.54
C VAL A 38 35.59 -35.32 29.74
N VAL A 39 35.31 -34.83 30.94
CA VAL A 39 35.35 -33.39 31.26
C VAL A 39 36.77 -32.85 31.11
N ASP A 40 37.78 -33.59 31.58
CA ASP A 40 39.18 -33.20 31.45
C ASP A 40 39.59 -33.16 29.97
N ILE A 41 39.20 -34.14 29.14
CA ILE A 41 39.41 -34.16 27.68
C ILE A 41 38.74 -32.97 26.99
N LEU A 42 37.52 -32.59 27.39
CA LEU A 42 36.83 -31.41 26.82
C LEU A 42 37.49 -30.09 27.25
N GLN A 43 38.14 -30.06 28.42
CA GLN A 43 38.84 -28.88 28.93
C GLN A 43 40.27 -28.74 28.40
N THR A 44 40.88 -29.81 27.87
CA THR A 44 42.20 -29.72 27.23
C THR A 44 42.15 -28.82 25.99
N ASP A 45 43.32 -28.31 25.61
CA ASP A 45 43.46 -27.48 24.42
C ASP A 45 43.09 -28.25 23.14
N GLU A 46 43.31 -29.56 23.13
CA GLU A 46 42.93 -30.46 22.04
C GLU A 46 41.42 -30.64 21.95
N GLY A 47 40.71 -30.82 23.08
CA GLY A 47 39.25 -30.90 23.11
C GLY A 47 38.59 -29.59 22.70
N LYS A 48 39.10 -28.45 23.17
CA LYS A 48 38.64 -27.12 22.74
C LYS A 48 38.87 -26.90 21.25
N LYS A 49 40.03 -27.31 20.73
CA LYS A 49 40.36 -27.17 19.31
C LYS A 49 39.48 -28.07 18.43
N ALA A 50 39.26 -29.32 18.82
CA ALA A 50 38.34 -30.22 18.12
C ALA A 50 36.91 -29.68 18.12
N LEU A 51 36.43 -29.15 19.25
CA LEU A 51 35.11 -28.51 19.33
C LEU A 51 35.04 -27.24 18.46
N GLN A 52 36.12 -26.46 18.44
CA GLN A 52 36.23 -25.27 17.60
C GLN A 52 36.21 -25.64 16.10
N ASP A 53 36.87 -26.71 15.70
CA ASP A 53 36.87 -27.22 14.32
C ASP A 53 35.48 -27.72 13.91
N ILE A 54 34.75 -28.38 14.83
CA ILE A 54 33.37 -28.83 14.61
C ILE A 54 32.41 -27.63 14.52
N ILE A 55 32.53 -26.63 15.39
CA ILE A 55 31.73 -25.40 15.32
C ILE A 55 32.15 -24.56 14.11
N ALA A 56 33.38 -24.69 13.62
CA ALA A 56 33.85 -24.03 12.42
C ALA A 56 33.24 -24.64 11.14
N ASP A 57 32.69 -25.85 11.20
CA ASP A 57 31.98 -26.46 10.08
C ASP A 57 30.69 -25.68 9.77
N ASP A 58 30.49 -25.37 8.49
CA ASP A 58 29.40 -24.49 8.05
C ASP A 58 28.01 -25.08 8.33
N LYS A 59 27.85 -26.41 8.33
CA LYS A 59 26.58 -27.05 8.68
C LYS A 59 26.28 -26.92 10.17
N MET A 60 27.29 -27.06 11.02
CA MET A 60 27.16 -26.88 12.46
C MET A 60 26.89 -25.42 12.82
N LYS A 61 27.55 -24.46 12.18
CA LYS A 61 27.24 -23.02 12.36
C LYS A 61 25.80 -22.70 12.01
N GLN A 62 25.32 -23.19 10.87
CA GLN A 62 23.97 -22.88 10.41
C GLN A 62 22.92 -23.41 11.39
N HIS A 63 23.07 -24.64 11.87
CA HIS A 63 22.14 -25.25 12.83
C HIS A 63 22.19 -24.54 14.19
N LEU A 64 23.38 -24.21 14.71
CA LEU A 64 23.56 -23.55 16.00
C LEU A 64 23.07 -22.09 16.01
N VAL A 65 23.31 -21.35 14.93
CA VAL A 65 22.96 -19.92 14.85
C VAL A 65 21.49 -19.72 14.48
N MET A 66 20.91 -20.55 13.63
CA MET A 66 19.52 -20.38 13.18
C MET A 66 18.49 -20.97 14.15
N GLU A 67 18.82 -22.02 14.90
CA GLU A 67 17.90 -22.66 15.85
C GLU A 67 18.01 -22.13 17.28
N SER A 68 18.90 -21.17 17.51
CA SER A 68 19.00 -20.54 18.83
C SER A 68 17.85 -19.55 19.00
N ASP A 69 16.94 -19.86 19.93
CA ASP A 69 15.89 -18.95 20.38
C ASP A 69 16.45 -17.57 20.76
N VAL A 70 17.67 -17.52 21.30
CA VAL A 70 18.39 -16.29 21.64
C VAL A 70 18.67 -15.44 20.41
N VAL A 71 19.04 -16.04 19.27
CA VAL A 71 19.28 -15.31 18.02
C VAL A 71 17.98 -14.75 17.46
N LYS A 72 16.92 -15.56 17.45
CA LYS A 72 15.58 -15.12 17.00
C LYS A 72 15.03 -13.99 17.88
N GLU A 73 15.14 -14.12 19.20
CA GLU A 73 14.71 -13.11 20.16
C GLU A 73 15.54 -11.83 20.00
N SER A 74 16.86 -11.94 19.86
CA SER A 74 17.75 -10.80 19.65
C SER A 74 17.45 -10.05 18.35
N ILE A 75 17.20 -10.75 17.24
CA ILE A 75 16.81 -10.15 15.97
C ILE A 75 15.45 -9.46 16.10
N THR A 76 14.48 -10.11 16.73
CA THR A 76 13.14 -9.55 16.93
C THR A 76 13.19 -8.30 17.80
N GLN A 77 13.91 -8.36 18.93
CA GLN A 77 14.12 -7.20 19.80
C GLN A 77 14.84 -6.08 19.06
N ALA A 78 15.89 -6.39 18.29
CA ALA A 78 16.61 -5.38 17.51
C ALA A 78 15.69 -4.68 16.49
N LEU A 79 14.88 -5.45 15.76
CA LEU A 79 13.97 -4.93 14.73
C LEU A 79 12.79 -4.12 15.31
N VAL A 80 12.23 -4.54 16.45
CA VAL A 80 11.09 -3.88 17.10
C VAL A 80 11.53 -2.76 18.04
N SER A 81 12.80 -2.71 18.42
CA SER A 81 13.34 -1.63 19.27
C SER A 81 13.30 -0.27 18.60
N GLU A 82 13.40 0.79 19.42
CA GLU A 82 13.57 2.16 18.94
C GLU A 82 14.80 2.31 18.03
N LYS A 83 15.89 1.58 18.32
CA LYS A 83 17.08 1.54 17.45
C LYS A 83 16.80 0.93 16.08
N GLY A 84 15.93 -0.09 16.03
CA GLY A 84 15.43 -0.65 14.79
C GLY A 84 14.64 0.38 13.99
N ALA A 85 13.72 1.09 14.63
CA ALA A 85 12.97 2.18 14.00
C ALA A 85 13.89 3.31 13.48
N GLU A 86 14.93 3.69 14.22
CA GLU A 86 15.94 4.65 13.77
C GLU A 86 16.75 4.14 12.58
N MET A 87 17.12 2.86 12.56
CA MET A 87 17.77 2.22 11.42
C MET A 87 16.87 2.32 10.18
N TRP A 88 15.59 1.94 10.30
CA TRP A 88 14.63 2.05 9.20
C TRP A 88 14.50 3.49 8.70
N LYS A 89 14.40 4.48 9.59
CA LYS A 89 14.38 5.90 9.18
C LYS A 89 15.61 6.27 8.35
N LYS A 90 16.81 5.92 8.81
CA LYS A 90 18.06 6.17 8.06
C LYS A 90 18.12 5.43 6.72
N LEU A 91 17.61 4.21 6.66
CA LEU A 91 17.54 3.45 5.41
C LEU A 91 16.56 4.09 4.42
N PHE A 92 15.42 4.60 4.89
CA PHE A 92 14.46 5.32 4.05
C PHE A 92 14.94 6.73 3.63
N GLU A 93 16.02 7.25 4.22
CA GLU A 93 16.72 8.45 3.74
C GLU A 93 17.68 8.15 2.57
N ASP A 94 18.11 6.89 2.38
CA ASP A 94 18.97 6.49 1.26
C ASP A 94 18.13 6.23 -0.01
N PRO A 95 18.32 7.03 -1.09
CA PRO A 95 17.60 6.84 -2.34
C PRO A 95 17.79 5.45 -2.98
N SER A 96 18.97 4.84 -2.82
CA SER A 96 19.29 3.53 -3.42
C SER A 96 18.52 2.41 -2.74
N PHE A 97 18.40 2.50 -1.40
CA PHE A 97 17.57 1.61 -0.62
C PHE A 97 16.09 1.80 -0.96
N VAL A 98 15.61 3.04 -0.99
CA VAL A 98 14.21 3.35 -1.32
C VAL A 98 13.85 2.88 -2.73
N GLU A 99 14.72 3.04 -3.72
CA GLU A 99 14.49 2.54 -5.07
C GLU A 99 14.38 1.01 -5.08
N SER A 100 15.30 0.32 -4.41
CA SER A 100 15.30 -1.15 -4.35
C SER A 100 14.10 -1.68 -3.58
N PHE A 101 13.72 -1.04 -2.48
CA PHE A 101 12.54 -1.34 -1.70
C PHE A 101 11.26 -1.13 -2.51
N ASN A 102 11.11 0.03 -3.16
CA ASN A 102 9.95 0.31 -4.01
C ASN A 102 9.83 -0.68 -5.16
N LYS A 103 10.96 -1.08 -5.79
CA LYS A 103 10.95 -2.11 -6.84
C LYS A 103 10.50 -3.46 -6.31
N SER A 104 10.92 -3.86 -5.12
CA SER A 104 10.55 -5.17 -4.55
C SER A 104 9.08 -5.24 -4.16
N ILE A 105 8.49 -4.13 -3.70
CA ILE A 105 7.07 -4.08 -3.32
C ILE A 105 6.12 -3.62 -4.45
N ALA A 106 6.64 -3.16 -5.58
CA ALA A 106 5.86 -2.49 -6.62
C ALA A 106 4.64 -3.30 -7.07
N ASP A 107 4.80 -4.61 -7.26
CA ASP A 107 3.72 -5.45 -7.76
C ASP A 107 2.64 -5.72 -6.71
N GLU A 108 3.02 -5.91 -5.45
CA GLU A 108 2.07 -6.01 -4.34
C GLU A 108 1.36 -4.67 -4.08
N GLN A 109 2.09 -3.56 -4.18
CA GLN A 109 1.50 -2.22 -4.07
C GLN A 109 0.49 -1.95 -5.20
N LYS A 110 0.78 -2.36 -6.45
CA LYS A 110 -0.19 -2.27 -7.56
C LYS A 110 -1.42 -3.13 -7.29
N LYS A 111 -1.26 -4.36 -6.78
CA LYS A 111 -2.38 -5.24 -6.45
C LYS A 111 -3.25 -4.63 -5.35
N LEU A 112 -2.63 -4.13 -4.29
CA LEU A 112 -3.31 -3.41 -3.21
C LEU A 112 -4.09 -2.22 -3.77
N PHE A 113 -3.44 -1.37 -4.57
CA PHE A 113 -4.10 -0.19 -5.12
C PHE A 113 -5.28 -0.54 -6.03
N LYS A 114 -5.15 -1.56 -6.89
CA LYS A 114 -6.27 -2.08 -7.69
C LYS A 114 -7.40 -2.63 -6.83
N SER A 115 -7.07 -3.29 -5.72
CA SER A 115 -8.08 -3.77 -4.77
C SER A 115 -8.80 -2.61 -4.09
N LEU A 116 -8.06 -1.60 -3.64
CA LEU A 116 -8.61 -0.39 -3.02
C LEU A 116 -9.50 0.38 -3.99
N MET A 117 -9.20 0.43 -5.29
CA MET A 117 -10.11 1.06 -6.26
C MET A 117 -11.51 0.45 -6.29
N ASN A 118 -11.66 -0.82 -5.89
CA ASN A 118 -12.95 -1.51 -5.80
C ASN A 118 -13.59 -1.41 -4.40
N ASP A 119 -12.88 -0.82 -3.44
CA ASP A 119 -13.36 -0.62 -2.08
C ASP A 119 -14.22 0.64 -1.99
N ALA A 120 -15.36 0.56 -1.30
CA ALA A 120 -16.34 1.63 -1.23
C ALA A 120 -15.82 2.87 -0.47
N ASP A 121 -15.04 2.68 0.59
CA ASP A 121 -14.51 3.79 1.38
C ASP A 121 -13.41 4.52 0.62
N PHE A 122 -12.54 3.77 -0.07
CA PHE A 122 -11.53 4.37 -0.95
C PHE A 122 -12.16 5.12 -2.14
N GLN A 123 -13.20 4.57 -2.75
CA GLN A 123 -13.96 5.26 -3.81
C GLN A 123 -14.58 6.56 -3.31
N LYS A 124 -15.15 6.56 -2.10
CA LYS A 124 -15.71 7.77 -1.49
C LYS A 124 -14.64 8.85 -1.30
N GLN A 125 -13.48 8.49 -0.74
CA GLN A 125 -12.36 9.42 -0.59
C GLN A 125 -11.87 9.95 -1.94
N MET A 126 -11.86 9.10 -2.99
CA MET A 126 -11.51 9.52 -4.35
C MET A 126 -12.52 10.52 -4.92
N LEU A 127 -13.82 10.33 -4.68
CA LEU A 127 -14.85 11.28 -5.11
C LEU A 127 -14.70 12.63 -4.39
N GLU A 128 -14.39 12.62 -3.09
CA GLU A 128 -14.10 13.84 -2.34
C GLU A 128 -12.86 14.56 -2.89
N LEU A 129 -11.81 13.82 -3.27
CA LEU A 129 -10.62 14.38 -3.92
C LEU A 129 -10.95 15.03 -5.28
N LEU A 130 -11.80 14.37 -6.09
CA LEU A 130 -12.23 14.89 -7.39
C LEU A 130 -13.09 16.15 -7.28
N GLN A 131 -13.74 16.38 -6.14
CA GLN A 131 -14.53 17.58 -5.87
C GLN A 131 -13.67 18.78 -5.44
N ASN A 132 -12.34 18.66 -5.44
CA ASN A 132 -11.51 19.80 -5.08
C ASN A 132 -11.67 20.96 -6.11
N PRO A 133 -11.39 22.21 -5.71
CA PRO A 133 -11.56 23.37 -6.59
C PRO A 133 -10.68 23.35 -7.85
N GLU A 134 -9.49 22.73 -7.77
CA GLU A 134 -8.53 22.68 -8.88
C GLU A 134 -9.03 21.76 -10.01
N ILE A 135 -9.47 20.54 -9.67
CA ILE A 135 -10.09 19.59 -10.59
C ILE A 135 -11.41 20.16 -11.12
N SER A 136 -12.18 20.85 -10.28
CA SER A 136 -13.41 21.54 -10.72
C SER A 136 -13.11 22.61 -11.77
N ASN A 137 -12.07 23.44 -11.56
CA ASN A 137 -11.64 24.45 -12.52
C ASN A 137 -11.12 23.82 -13.83
N GLN A 138 -10.36 22.73 -13.74
CA GLN A 138 -9.91 21.97 -14.90
C GLN A 138 -11.11 21.41 -15.68
N THR A 139 -12.10 20.85 -14.99
CA THR A 139 -13.34 20.35 -15.58
C THR A 139 -14.12 21.46 -16.28
N LEU A 140 -14.23 22.64 -15.66
CA LEU A 140 -14.85 23.82 -16.29
C LEU A 140 -14.07 24.28 -17.53
N SER A 141 -12.74 24.21 -17.51
CA SER A 141 -11.91 24.51 -18.68
C SER A 141 -12.18 23.52 -19.83
N LEU A 142 -12.30 22.23 -19.51
CA LEU A 142 -12.66 21.18 -20.48
C LEU A 142 -14.05 21.41 -21.08
N MET A 143 -15.05 21.78 -20.28
CA MET A 143 -16.38 22.14 -20.79
C MET A 143 -16.37 23.38 -21.70
N LYS A 144 -15.40 24.27 -21.53
CA LYS A 144 -15.22 25.45 -22.40
C LYS A 144 -14.34 25.16 -23.63
N SER A 145 -13.79 23.96 -23.74
CA SER A 145 -12.93 23.58 -24.85
C SER A 145 -13.69 23.54 -26.18
N GLN A 146 -12.97 23.70 -27.28
CA GLN A 146 -13.56 23.65 -28.62
C GLN A 146 -14.22 22.29 -28.92
N GLN A 147 -13.63 21.19 -28.42
CA GLN A 147 -14.20 19.85 -28.60
C GLN A 147 -15.56 19.72 -27.91
N PHE A 148 -15.68 20.20 -26.66
CA PHE A 148 -16.95 20.17 -25.95
C PHE A 148 -17.98 21.12 -26.57
N ARG A 149 -17.54 22.29 -27.07
CA ARG A 149 -18.41 23.22 -27.79
C ARG A 149 -18.99 22.63 -29.08
N ALA A 150 -18.20 21.88 -29.85
CA ALA A 150 -18.69 21.22 -31.06
C ALA A 150 -19.77 20.16 -30.72
N HIS A 151 -19.54 19.35 -29.69
CA HIS A 151 -20.54 18.39 -29.22
C HIS A 151 -21.79 19.08 -28.66
N LEU A 152 -21.61 20.20 -27.95
CA LEU A 152 -22.71 21.01 -27.44
C LEU A 152 -23.53 21.62 -28.58
N GLU A 153 -22.89 22.13 -29.63
CA GLU A 153 -23.55 22.68 -30.81
C GLU A 153 -24.38 21.60 -31.52
N GLU A 154 -23.81 20.41 -31.75
CA GLU A 154 -24.53 19.27 -32.32
C GLU A 154 -25.74 18.88 -31.46
N THR A 155 -25.56 18.79 -30.14
CA THR A 155 -26.65 18.46 -29.20
C THR A 155 -27.75 19.52 -29.22
N ILE A 156 -27.38 20.81 -29.32
CA ILE A 156 -28.33 21.91 -29.46
C ILE A 156 -29.09 21.78 -30.78
N GLN A 157 -28.41 21.55 -31.91
CA GLN A 157 -29.04 21.36 -33.21
C GLN A 157 -30.04 20.20 -33.17
N GLN A 158 -29.65 19.04 -32.65
CA GLN A 158 -30.54 17.90 -32.46
C GLN A 158 -31.74 18.23 -31.56
N THR A 159 -31.51 19.01 -30.49
CA THR A 159 -32.59 19.44 -29.59
C THR A 159 -33.58 20.38 -30.29
N LEU A 160 -33.10 21.32 -31.10
CA LEU A 160 -33.92 22.23 -31.90
C LEU A 160 -34.74 21.49 -32.96
N GLU A 161 -34.21 20.39 -33.48
CA GLU A 161 -34.89 19.51 -34.43
C GLU A 161 -35.95 18.60 -33.79
N THR A 162 -36.03 18.54 -32.45
CA THR A 162 -37.07 17.74 -31.81
C THR A 162 -38.46 18.32 -32.08
N PRO A 163 -39.46 17.49 -32.44
CA PRO A 163 -40.82 17.95 -32.72
C PRO A 163 -41.44 18.76 -31.57
N LEU A 164 -41.08 18.40 -30.33
CA LEU A 164 -41.55 19.09 -29.13
C LEU A 164 -40.96 20.51 -29.02
N PHE A 165 -39.70 20.71 -29.41
CA PHE A 165 -39.09 22.03 -29.42
C PHE A 165 -39.62 22.88 -30.59
N GLN A 166 -39.73 22.30 -31.79
CA GLN A 166 -40.29 22.97 -32.96
C GLN A 166 -41.72 23.47 -32.68
N ALA A 167 -42.59 22.62 -32.13
CA ALA A 167 -43.96 23.01 -31.77
C ALA A 167 -44.01 24.12 -30.70
N LYS A 168 -43.10 24.11 -29.71
CA LYS A 168 -42.97 25.21 -28.75
C LYS A 168 -42.52 26.51 -29.44
N MET A 169 -41.58 26.41 -30.37
CA MET A 169 -41.06 27.56 -31.11
C MET A 169 -42.13 28.18 -32.01
N GLU A 170 -42.90 27.37 -32.74
CA GLU A 170 -44.06 27.81 -33.51
C GLU A 170 -45.08 28.54 -32.64
N LYS A 171 -45.42 27.98 -31.46
CA LYS A 171 -46.36 28.61 -30.52
C LYS A 171 -45.85 29.96 -29.99
N ILE A 172 -44.55 30.09 -29.75
CA ILE A 172 -43.93 31.35 -29.34
C ILE A 172 -43.97 32.37 -30.48
N LEU A 173 -43.66 31.96 -31.70
CA LEU A 173 -43.70 32.82 -32.89
C LEU A 173 -45.12 33.33 -33.18
N LEU A 174 -46.12 32.46 -33.08
CA LEU A 174 -47.53 32.83 -33.22
C LEU A 174 -47.95 33.86 -32.16
N LYS A 175 -47.62 33.63 -30.88
CA LYS A 175 -47.87 34.60 -29.81
C LYS A 175 -47.17 35.94 -30.03
N ALA A 176 -45.94 35.93 -30.52
CA ALA A 176 -45.19 37.15 -30.81
C ALA A 176 -45.82 37.93 -31.98
N ALA A 177 -46.32 37.23 -33.00
CA ALA A 177 -47.05 37.83 -34.11
C ALA A 177 -48.37 38.44 -33.63
N GLU A 178 -49.15 37.73 -32.82
CA GLU A 178 -50.40 38.23 -32.20
C GLU A 178 -50.15 39.49 -31.35
N GLN A 179 -49.06 39.50 -30.56
CA GLN A 179 -48.68 40.68 -29.76
C GLN A 179 -48.22 41.87 -30.61
N LYS A 180 -47.53 41.63 -31.73
CA LYS A 180 -47.17 42.70 -32.68
C LYS A 180 -48.42 43.26 -33.37
N GLN A 181 -49.34 42.40 -33.79
CA GLN A 181 -50.61 42.83 -34.39
C GLN A 181 -51.47 43.64 -33.40
N GLN A 182 -51.52 43.23 -32.12
CA GLN A 182 -52.20 44.00 -31.08
C GLN A 182 -51.51 45.35 -30.81
N LYS A 183 -50.18 45.43 -30.86
CA LYS A 183 -49.45 46.71 -30.73
C LYS A 183 -49.61 47.61 -31.94
N GLU A 184 -49.67 47.07 -33.15
CA GLU A 184 -49.90 47.83 -34.39
C GLU A 184 -51.36 48.33 -34.49
N GLN A 185 -52.34 47.54 -34.04
CA GLN A 185 -53.73 48.00 -33.93
C GLN A 185 -53.95 49.06 -32.83
N GLN A 186 -53.06 49.17 -31.85
CA GLN A 186 -53.11 50.23 -30.84
C GLN A 186 -52.36 51.52 -31.25
N SER A 187 -51.55 51.49 -32.32
CA SER A 187 -50.80 52.66 -32.82
C SER A 187 -51.26 53.15 -34.21
N GLY A 188 -52.25 52.51 -34.83
CA GLY A 188 -52.68 52.76 -36.21
C GLY A 188 -54.09 53.34 -36.40
N GLY A 189 -54.64 54.06 -35.42
CA GLY A 189 -55.99 54.62 -35.50
C GLY A 189 -56.06 56.09 -35.09
N GLY A 190 -55.80 57.01 -36.03
CA GLY A 190 -56.08 58.43 -35.81
C GLY A 190 -55.57 59.40 -36.87
N GLY A 191 -56.43 59.75 -37.83
CA GLY A 191 -56.56 61.14 -38.28
C GLY A 191 -55.72 61.60 -39.48
N GLN A 192 -56.33 61.50 -40.66
CA GLN A 192 -56.00 62.27 -41.86
C GLN A 192 -56.39 63.74 -41.68
N GLY A 193 -55.48 64.69 -41.95
CA GLY A 193 -55.78 66.12 -41.91
C GLY A 193 -54.62 67.02 -42.35
N SER A 194 -54.63 67.39 -43.64
CA SER A 194 -54.23 68.69 -44.21
C SER A 194 -53.11 69.53 -43.56
N GLY A 195 -52.08 69.85 -44.33
CA GLY A 195 -51.15 70.94 -43.97
C GLY A 195 -49.98 71.09 -44.93
N GLN A 196 -50.20 71.79 -46.04
CA GLN A 196 -49.17 72.31 -46.93
C GLN A 196 -48.29 73.33 -46.20
N GLY A 197 -46.96 73.23 -46.32
CA GLY A 197 -46.06 74.16 -45.63
C GLY A 197 -44.57 73.96 -45.98
N SER A 198 -44.12 74.76 -46.93
CA SER A 198 -42.77 74.97 -47.45
C SER A 198 -41.68 75.29 -46.41
N GLY A 199 -40.42 75.05 -46.79
CA GLY A 199 -39.21 75.67 -46.19
C GLY A 199 -38.18 74.63 -45.70
N GLN A 200 -37.16 74.25 -46.47
CA GLN A 200 -35.92 74.97 -46.78
C GLN A 200 -34.95 75.16 -45.59
N GLY A 201 -33.72 74.65 -45.76
CA GLY A 201 -32.55 74.85 -44.90
C GLY A 201 -32.13 73.55 -44.21
N GLY A 202 -30.94 72.96 -44.40
CA GLY A 202 -29.64 73.51 -44.76
C GLY A 202 -28.71 73.50 -43.54
N GLY A 203 -27.60 72.76 -43.60
CA GLY A 203 -26.51 72.72 -42.61
C GLY A 203 -26.31 71.31 -42.02
N SER A 204 -25.31 70.52 -42.37
CA SER A 204 -23.83 70.69 -42.31
C SER A 204 -23.26 70.68 -40.89
N GLY A 205 -22.22 69.86 -40.71
CA GLY A 205 -21.35 69.77 -39.53
C GLY A 205 -21.54 68.45 -38.77
N GLY A 206 -20.56 67.56 -38.59
CA GLY A 206 -19.11 67.72 -38.66
C GLY A 206 -18.49 67.18 -37.35
N GLY A 207 -17.39 66.44 -37.47
CA GLY A 207 -16.55 65.98 -36.35
C GLY A 207 -16.85 64.53 -35.96
N GLY A 208 -15.94 63.55 -36.08
CA GLY A 208 -14.50 63.63 -35.85
C GLY A 208 -14.22 63.08 -34.46
N GLY A 209 -13.52 61.94 -34.36
CA GLY A 209 -13.27 61.30 -33.07
C GLY A 209 -12.56 59.95 -33.16
N SER A 210 -11.35 59.97 -33.71
CA SER A 210 -10.30 58.97 -33.49
C SER A 210 -10.03 58.74 -32.00
N GLY A 211 -9.69 57.52 -31.61
CA GLY A 211 -9.04 57.29 -30.31
C GLY A 211 -8.92 55.83 -29.93
N GLN A 212 -7.81 55.22 -30.36
CA GLN A 212 -7.11 54.03 -29.81
C GLN A 212 -7.85 52.69 -29.78
#